data_AF-A0A4W5MNF9-F1
#
_entry.id   AF-A0A4W5MNF9-F1
#
_cell.length_a   1.000
_cell.length_b   1.000
_cell.length_c   1.000
_cell.angle_alpha   90.00
_cell.angle_beta   90.00
_cell.angle_gamma   90.00
#
_symmetry.space_group_name_H-M   'P 1'
#
loop_
_entity.id
_entity.type
_entity.pdbx_description
1 polymer ?
#
loop_
_entity_poly.entity_id
_entity_poly.type
_entity_poly.pdbx_seq_one_letter_code
_entity_poly.pdbx_strand_id
1 'polypeptide(L)'
;PPPPIPTPPSPMTSVALLPRGGGAEAPGTGSLISPSSRIISHRLSTLIRTPSFLPLSYQDECRNFMKVLLSRQGGLFVCGTNAFNPLCANYTGDTLEMVGETVSGMARCPYDPKHANVALFAEGNLFTATVTDFLAIDAVIYRSLGDSPALRTVKHDSKWFREPYFVSSVEWGPHIYFFFREMAVEFNYLEKVQVSRVARVCKADLGGSQRVLEKQWTSFLKARLNCSVPGDSHFYFNLLHSTSPVIKMHGRDIILGVFSTPANSIPGSAVCAFDMEQLAGVFDGRFKEQKSPESIWTPVPDELIPKPRPGGCAIQGSRFNSSNGFPDEMLNFVKTHPLMDEAVPSLGQSPWIVRTMVRYQLNKMVMDTEAGPYRNRTVLFLGSSRGTILKFLIVPNWDNTVSGSNVFLEELEGFNPDKCGEDTPQARHLLSLTLDRVSHSLLLAFPSCVVTVPVARCQLYSRCMKNCIASRDPYCGWTRGSTCSFLRPGTRLPFEQDVEHGNVSHLGDCDGLLQESFIDEPDGLVSVNLLVVSAVSAFATGAVLSGLAVCWIMSHRHRQRTRGAGANNRSRKGDKEQNMLGQGRSGSVMSVTRTSGSERTRSHSQADNPGAPLCSVSGLTCGAGTGHNETNLKD
;
A
#
# COMPACT_ATOMS: atom_id res chain seq x y z
N PRO A 1 -22.53 33.94 39.16
CA PRO A 1 -21.20 33.51 38.66
C PRO A 1 -21.30 32.93 37.24
N PRO A 2 -20.54 33.44 36.26
CA PRO A 2 -20.42 32.76 34.97
C PRO A 2 -19.71 31.39 35.16
N PRO A 3 -19.98 30.38 34.32
CA PRO A 3 -19.21 29.14 34.32
C PRO A 3 -17.74 29.40 33.94
N PRO A 4 -16.80 28.54 34.37
CA PRO A 4 -15.39 28.73 34.05
C PRO A 4 -15.16 28.64 32.53
N ILE A 5 -14.41 29.62 32.01
CA ILE A 5 -13.95 29.61 30.61
C ILE A 5 -13.05 28.37 30.43
N PRO A 6 -13.32 27.49 29.46
CA PRO A 6 -12.43 26.37 29.16
C PRO A 6 -11.06 26.91 28.76
N THR A 7 -10.00 26.44 29.40
CA THR A 7 -8.63 26.69 28.94
C THR A 7 -8.48 26.13 27.52
N PRO A 8 -7.98 26.91 26.54
CA PRO A 8 -7.86 26.42 25.17
C PRO A 8 -6.88 25.24 25.12
N PRO A 9 -7.21 24.15 24.40
CA PRO A 9 -6.29 23.03 24.22
C PRO A 9 -5.03 23.49 23.50
N SER A 10 -3.90 22.92 23.90
CA SER A 10 -2.57 23.19 23.34
C SER A 10 -2.56 22.98 21.81
N PRO A 11 -1.82 23.81 21.06
CA PRO A 11 -1.79 23.69 19.60
C PRO A 11 -1.10 22.40 19.17
N MET A 12 -1.85 21.46 18.58
CA MET A 12 -1.25 20.37 17.83
C MET A 12 -0.43 20.97 16.69
N THR A 13 0.88 20.73 16.74
CA THR A 13 1.82 21.27 15.77
C THR A 13 1.82 20.37 14.54
N SER A 14 1.45 20.89 13.37
CA SER A 14 1.62 20.16 12.11
C SER A 14 3.12 19.95 11.86
N VAL A 15 3.61 18.72 12.06
CA VAL A 15 5.02 18.39 11.88
C VAL A 15 5.32 18.10 10.41
N ALA A 16 6.25 18.89 9.86
CA ALA A 16 7.01 18.56 8.66
C ALA A 16 8.44 18.16 9.09
N LEU A 17 9.15 17.32 8.32
CA LEU A 17 10.51 16.81 8.60
C LEU A 17 11.40 16.84 7.33
N LEU A 18 12.50 17.61 7.32
CA LEU A 18 13.47 17.66 6.19
C LEU A 18 14.90 17.46 6.66
N PRO A 19 15.79 16.93 5.80
CA PRO A 19 17.21 16.88 6.07
C PRO A 19 17.84 18.27 6.15
N ARG A 20 18.94 18.38 6.91
CA ARG A 20 19.81 19.57 6.86
C ARG A 20 20.43 19.72 5.46
N GLY A 21 20.62 20.97 5.05
CA GLY A 21 21.15 21.31 3.73
C GLY A 21 22.45 20.59 3.37
N GLY A 22 22.35 19.73 2.36
CA GLY A 22 23.44 19.09 1.63
C GLY A 22 22.92 18.78 0.23
N GLY A 23 23.68 19.13 -0.80
CA GLY A 23 23.17 19.21 -2.17
C GLY A 23 22.78 17.86 -2.78
N ALA A 24 21.49 17.55 -2.78
CA ALA A 24 20.81 16.62 -3.69
C ALA A 24 19.29 16.90 -3.63
N GLU A 25 18.77 17.69 -4.55
CA GLU A 25 17.32 17.93 -4.65
C GLU A 25 16.62 16.68 -5.19
N ALA A 26 15.83 16.02 -4.35
CA ALA A 26 14.92 14.96 -4.74
C ALA A 26 13.50 15.55 -4.87
N PRO A 27 12.89 15.58 -6.07
CA PRO A 27 11.54 16.10 -6.26
C PRO A 27 10.49 15.10 -5.75
N GLY A 28 9.72 15.50 -4.74
CA GLY A 28 8.58 14.74 -4.21
C GLY A 28 8.53 14.67 -2.69
N THR A 29 7.33 14.84 -2.11
CA THR A 29 7.08 14.82 -0.64
C THR A 29 7.90 15.84 0.17
N GLY A 30 7.67 17.13 -0.09
CA GLY A 30 8.29 18.22 0.68
C GLY A 30 7.78 18.32 2.12
N SER A 31 8.67 18.64 3.07
CA SER A 31 8.35 18.83 4.49
C SER A 31 9.52 19.48 5.29
N LEU A 32 9.54 20.77 5.65
CA LEU A 32 10.44 21.50 6.61
C LEU A 32 10.75 20.92 8.02
N ILE A 33 12.00 20.50 8.31
CA ILE A 33 12.69 20.83 9.60
C ILE A 33 13.93 21.70 9.29
N SER A 34 14.21 22.66 10.16
CA SER A 34 15.51 23.34 10.27
C SER A 34 16.00 23.27 11.73
N PRO A 35 17.33 23.28 11.99
CA PRO A 35 17.89 22.78 13.25
C PRO A 35 17.67 23.63 14.50
N SER A 36 16.93 24.74 14.42
CA SER A 36 16.49 25.48 15.61
C SER A 36 15.14 24.96 16.09
N SER A 37 15.14 23.74 16.62
CA SER A 37 13.95 22.98 17.01
C SER A 37 13.06 23.67 18.07
N ARG A 38 13.59 24.66 18.80
CA ARG A 38 12.79 25.53 19.69
C ARG A 38 12.16 26.73 18.98
N ILE A 39 12.80 27.31 17.96
CA ILE A 39 12.33 28.55 17.31
C ILE A 39 11.22 28.26 16.29
N ILE A 40 11.37 27.18 15.52
CA ILE A 40 10.42 26.84 14.44
C ILE A 40 9.07 26.38 15.00
N SER A 41 9.08 25.52 16.03
CA SER A 41 7.87 25.08 16.72
C SER A 41 7.08 26.27 17.30
N HIS A 42 7.77 27.22 17.95
CA HIS A 42 7.11 28.42 18.48
C HIS A 42 6.52 29.31 17.38
N ARG A 43 7.23 29.59 16.27
CA ARG A 43 6.69 30.46 15.20
C ARG A 43 5.56 29.78 14.41
N LEU A 44 5.62 28.48 14.13
CA LEU A 44 4.50 27.74 13.51
C LEU A 44 3.24 27.73 14.39
N SER A 45 3.37 27.69 15.72
CA SER A 45 2.20 27.81 16.62
C SER A 45 1.44 29.13 16.45
N THR A 46 2.10 30.17 15.93
CA THR A 46 1.52 31.50 15.71
C THR A 46 0.70 31.58 14.41
N LEU A 47 0.96 30.68 13.45
CA LEU A 47 0.22 30.56 12.17
C LEU A 47 -1.13 29.83 12.28
N ILE A 48 -1.47 29.30 13.46
CA ILE A 48 -2.61 28.39 13.69
C ILE A 48 -3.84 29.13 14.27
N ARG A 49 -3.78 30.45 14.47
CA ARG A 49 -4.89 31.24 15.06
C ARG A 49 -5.92 31.70 14.05
N THR A 50 -7.01 30.93 13.93
CA THR A 50 -8.30 31.36 13.35
C THR A 50 -9.42 31.23 14.40
N PRO A 51 -10.29 32.23 14.59
CA PRO A 51 -11.45 32.09 15.47
C PRO A 51 -12.52 31.20 14.83
N SER A 52 -13.09 30.26 15.59
CA SER A 52 -14.14 29.35 15.12
C SER A 52 -15.38 29.38 16.03
N PHE A 53 -16.56 29.52 15.41
CA PHE A 53 -17.87 29.55 16.08
C PHE A 53 -18.65 28.25 15.78
N LEU A 54 -18.13 27.10 16.22
CA LEU A 54 -18.78 25.78 16.04
C LEU A 54 -18.68 24.91 17.30
N PRO A 55 -19.62 23.95 17.49
CA PRO A 55 -19.67 23.12 18.69
C PRO A 55 -18.50 22.14 18.80
N LEU A 56 -18.23 21.72 20.05
CA LEU A 56 -16.99 21.07 20.51
C LEU A 56 -16.47 19.88 19.68
N SER A 57 -17.33 19.07 19.04
CA SER A 57 -16.89 17.93 18.22
C SER A 57 -16.25 18.32 16.88
N TYR A 58 -16.52 19.52 16.36
CA TYR A 58 -15.93 20.04 15.12
C TYR A 58 -14.72 20.96 15.35
N GLN A 59 -14.43 21.33 16.61
CA GLN A 59 -13.41 22.34 16.92
C GLN A 59 -11.98 21.91 16.59
N ASP A 60 -11.69 20.60 16.56
CA ASP A 60 -10.34 20.11 16.23
C ASP A 60 -10.05 20.03 14.73
N GLU A 61 -11.07 19.80 13.89
CA GLU A 61 -10.89 19.72 12.44
C GLU A 61 -10.93 21.11 11.77
N CYS A 62 -11.66 22.06 12.34
CA CYS A 62 -11.72 23.45 11.88
C CYS A 62 -10.47 24.28 12.27
N ARG A 63 -9.28 23.77 11.98
CA ARG A 63 -7.97 24.43 12.19
C ARG A 63 -7.21 24.55 10.86
N ASN A 64 -6.15 25.35 10.86
CA ASN A 64 -5.21 25.41 9.73
C ASN A 64 -4.13 24.32 9.87
N PHE A 65 -4.27 23.22 9.13
CA PHE A 65 -3.28 22.15 9.05
C PHE A 65 -2.39 22.37 7.83
N MET A 66 -1.07 22.39 8.02
CA MET A 66 -0.13 22.61 6.92
C MET A 66 0.02 21.33 6.10
N LYS A 67 -0.25 21.39 4.80
CA LYS A 67 -0.35 20.22 3.90
C LYS A 67 0.55 20.30 2.66
N VAL A 68 1.03 21.49 2.31
CA VAL A 68 2.04 21.70 1.27
C VAL A 68 3.16 22.56 1.85
N LEU A 69 4.40 22.13 1.64
CA LEU A 69 5.60 22.85 2.08
C LEU A 69 6.74 22.54 1.12
N LEU A 70 7.04 23.48 0.23
CA LEU A 70 8.03 23.35 -0.84
C LEU A 70 9.10 24.44 -0.72
N SER A 71 10.36 24.07 -0.93
CA SER A 71 11.45 25.04 -1.06
C SER A 71 11.47 25.63 -2.47
N ARG A 72 11.84 26.91 -2.61
CA ARG A 72 12.03 27.60 -3.89
C ARG A 72 13.17 28.62 -3.78
N GLN A 73 13.79 28.99 -4.90
CA GLN A 73 14.63 30.18 -4.95
C GLN A 73 13.87 31.40 -4.39
N GLY A 74 14.41 32.00 -3.32
CA GLY A 74 13.80 33.13 -2.61
C GLY A 74 12.98 32.79 -1.36
N GLY A 75 12.77 31.51 -1.02
CA GLY A 75 12.09 31.13 0.23
C GLY A 75 11.30 29.82 0.16
N LEU A 76 10.16 29.81 0.83
CA LEU A 76 9.27 28.65 0.97
C LEU A 76 7.89 28.97 0.40
N PHE A 77 7.28 28.00 -0.28
CA PHE A 77 5.87 28.05 -0.65
C PHE A 77 5.08 27.09 0.24
N VAL A 78 4.06 27.60 0.92
CA VAL A 78 3.39 26.88 2.00
C VAL A 78 1.88 27.00 1.83
N CYS A 79 1.16 25.86 1.92
CA CYS A 79 -0.30 25.84 1.96
C CYS A 79 -0.82 25.06 3.16
N GLY A 80 -1.98 25.49 3.66
CA GLY A 80 -2.72 24.76 4.69
C GLY A 80 -4.21 24.74 4.45
N THR A 81 -4.90 23.81 5.11
CA THR A 81 -6.36 23.59 4.99
C THR A 81 -7.18 24.80 5.40
N ASN A 82 -6.62 25.65 6.28
CA ASN A 82 -7.23 26.88 6.80
C ASN A 82 -8.73 26.70 7.14
N ALA A 83 -9.02 25.75 8.03
CA ALA A 83 -10.38 25.39 8.48
C ALA A 83 -11.35 25.09 7.31
N PHE A 84 -10.94 24.20 6.40
CA PHE A 84 -11.67 23.85 5.18
C PHE A 84 -11.90 25.03 4.21
N ASN A 85 -10.96 25.98 4.16
CA ASN A 85 -10.90 27.02 3.14
C ASN A 85 -9.43 27.23 2.73
N PRO A 86 -8.85 26.31 1.93
CA PRO A 86 -7.42 26.19 1.78
C PRO A 86 -6.77 27.46 1.20
N LEU A 87 -5.63 27.85 1.78
CA LEU A 87 -4.85 29.02 1.40
C LEU A 87 -3.37 28.67 1.27
N CYS A 88 -2.66 29.39 0.40
CA CYS A 88 -1.22 29.31 0.22
C CYS A 88 -0.57 30.70 0.36
N ALA A 89 0.69 30.74 0.79
CA ALA A 89 1.50 31.96 0.83
C ALA A 89 2.99 31.62 0.66
N ASN A 90 3.78 32.61 0.26
CA ASN A 90 5.24 32.51 0.30
C ASN A 90 5.75 32.94 1.68
N TYR A 91 6.87 32.38 2.12
CA TYR A 91 7.56 32.73 3.35
C TYR A 91 9.06 32.84 3.12
N THR A 92 9.77 33.63 3.93
CA THR A 92 11.23 33.60 3.99
C THR A 92 11.73 32.23 4.49
N GLY A 93 12.90 31.79 4.01
CA GLY A 93 13.46 30.48 4.39
C GLY A 93 14.12 30.46 5.77
N ASP A 94 14.51 31.63 6.28
CA ASP A 94 15.30 31.85 7.49
C ASP A 94 14.45 32.39 8.66
N THR A 95 13.68 33.47 8.45
CA THR A 95 12.84 34.08 9.50
C THR A 95 11.43 33.48 9.60
N LEU A 96 10.98 32.75 8.57
CA LEU A 96 9.62 32.23 8.41
C LEU A 96 8.55 33.33 8.45
N GLU A 97 8.84 34.47 7.82
CA GLU A 97 7.94 35.61 7.69
C GLU A 97 7.24 35.59 6.33
N MET A 98 5.95 35.92 6.29
CA MET A 98 5.14 35.86 5.07
C MET A 98 5.60 36.93 4.05
N VAL A 99 5.72 36.54 2.78
CA VAL A 99 6.17 37.41 1.69
C VAL A 99 5.08 37.55 0.63
N GLY A 100 4.65 38.79 0.39
CA GLY A 100 3.60 39.12 -0.58
C GLY A 100 2.19 38.74 -0.12
N GLU A 101 1.27 38.64 -1.07
CA GLU A 101 -0.13 38.31 -0.80
C GLU A 101 -0.39 36.79 -0.76
N THR A 102 -1.43 36.41 -0.02
CA THR A 102 -1.94 35.02 -0.02
C THR A 102 -2.59 34.68 -1.36
N VAL A 103 -2.35 33.47 -1.87
CA VAL A 103 -3.05 32.93 -3.04
C VAL A 103 -4.01 31.81 -2.64
N SER A 104 -5.11 31.64 -3.38
CA SER A 104 -6.09 30.57 -3.12
C SER A 104 -5.41 29.20 -3.10
N GLY A 105 -5.74 28.38 -2.10
CA GLY A 105 -5.27 26.99 -2.01
C GLY A 105 -6.16 25.99 -2.76
N MET A 106 -7.26 26.42 -3.36
CA MET A 106 -8.13 25.55 -4.18
C MET A 106 -7.31 24.82 -5.27
N ALA A 107 -7.52 23.51 -5.41
CA ALA A 107 -6.76 22.61 -6.29
C ALA A 107 -5.25 22.49 -6.00
N ARG A 108 -4.72 23.18 -4.96
CA ARG A 108 -3.31 23.15 -4.54
C ARG A 108 -3.12 22.45 -3.19
N CYS A 109 -4.10 22.58 -2.31
CA CYS A 109 -4.13 22.08 -0.95
C CYS A 109 -5.53 21.52 -0.64
N PRO A 110 -5.65 20.39 0.09
CA PRO A 110 -6.94 19.81 0.42
C PRO A 110 -7.70 20.67 1.44
N TYR A 111 -9.02 20.46 1.49
CA TYR A 111 -9.93 21.04 2.48
C TYR A 111 -9.83 20.29 3.82
N ASP A 112 -9.93 18.95 3.77
CA ASP A 112 -9.82 18.06 4.94
C ASP A 112 -8.34 17.70 5.21
N PRO A 113 -7.84 17.81 6.46
CA PRO A 113 -6.48 17.42 6.82
C PRO A 113 -6.15 15.94 6.64
N LYS A 114 -7.13 15.04 6.60
CA LYS A 114 -6.99 13.60 6.38
C LYS A 114 -6.81 13.24 4.91
N HIS A 115 -7.24 14.11 3.98
CA HIS A 115 -7.05 13.86 2.55
C HIS A 115 -5.58 13.92 2.17
N ALA A 116 -5.18 13.01 1.30
CA ALA A 116 -3.85 13.01 0.70
C ALA A 116 -3.76 14.09 -0.39
N ASN A 117 -2.55 14.60 -0.57
CA ASN A 117 -2.24 15.58 -1.58
C ASN A 117 -0.80 15.42 -2.01
N VAL A 118 -0.54 15.78 -3.27
CA VAL A 118 0.79 15.80 -3.87
C VAL A 118 1.03 17.21 -4.38
N ALA A 119 2.27 17.70 -4.23
CA ALA A 119 2.69 19.01 -4.70
C ALA A 119 4.18 18.97 -5.07
N LEU A 120 4.54 19.58 -6.20
CA LEU A 120 5.89 19.66 -6.75
C LEU A 120 6.04 20.95 -7.58
N PHE A 121 7.18 21.61 -7.49
CA PHE A 121 7.58 22.63 -8.47
C PHE A 121 8.45 22.01 -9.56
N ALA A 122 8.16 22.35 -10.82
CA ALA A 122 9.03 22.06 -11.96
C ALA A 122 8.93 23.22 -12.97
N GLU A 123 10.07 23.68 -13.49
CA GLU A 123 10.15 24.78 -14.48
C GLU A 123 9.36 26.04 -14.05
N GLY A 124 9.39 26.37 -12.75
CA GLY A 124 8.69 27.52 -12.16
C GLY A 124 7.17 27.32 -11.94
N ASN A 125 6.57 26.27 -12.49
CA ASN A 125 5.16 25.94 -12.35
C ASN A 125 4.92 25.02 -11.13
N LEU A 126 3.79 25.19 -10.45
CA LEU A 126 3.34 24.30 -9.37
C LEU A 126 2.42 23.22 -9.95
N PHE A 127 2.85 21.97 -9.83
CA PHE A 127 2.09 20.77 -10.14
C PHE A 127 1.52 20.18 -8.85
N THR A 128 0.22 19.90 -8.83
CA THR A 128 -0.50 19.46 -7.62
C THR A 128 -1.53 18.39 -7.96
N ALA A 129 -1.79 17.48 -7.00
CA ALA A 129 -2.87 16.51 -7.09
C ALA A 129 -3.64 16.46 -5.76
N THR A 130 -4.92 16.84 -5.80
CA THR A 130 -5.80 16.94 -4.61
C THR A 130 -7.27 17.10 -5.06
N VAL A 131 -8.15 17.65 -4.23
CA VAL A 131 -9.56 17.95 -4.57
C VAL A 131 -9.81 19.45 -4.68
N THR A 132 -10.78 19.87 -5.51
CA THR A 132 -11.11 21.30 -5.68
C THR A 132 -12.26 21.79 -4.81
N ASP A 133 -13.05 20.90 -4.22
CA ASP A 133 -14.30 21.21 -3.53
C ASP A 133 -14.34 20.64 -2.12
N PHE A 134 -15.17 21.27 -1.27
CA PHE A 134 -15.37 20.86 0.13
C PHE A 134 -15.87 19.42 0.28
N LEU A 135 -16.72 18.95 -0.65
CA LEU A 135 -17.26 17.59 -0.64
C LEU A 135 -16.27 16.54 -1.18
N ALA A 136 -15.08 16.96 -1.64
CA ALA A 136 -14.03 16.11 -2.19
C ALA A 136 -14.47 15.23 -3.38
N ILE A 137 -15.42 15.72 -4.18
CA ILE A 137 -15.94 15.02 -5.36
C ILE A 137 -15.07 15.29 -6.60
N ASP A 138 -14.55 16.51 -6.76
CA ASP A 138 -13.71 16.92 -7.89
C ASP A 138 -12.22 16.71 -7.58
N ALA A 139 -11.77 15.46 -7.68
CA ALA A 139 -10.35 15.12 -7.65
C ALA A 139 -9.65 15.54 -8.95
N VAL A 140 -8.48 16.17 -8.82
CA VAL A 140 -7.79 16.85 -9.93
C VAL A 140 -6.29 16.63 -9.89
N ILE A 141 -5.67 16.48 -11.07
CA ILE A 141 -4.26 16.84 -11.29
C ILE A 141 -4.24 18.20 -11.96
N TYR A 142 -3.55 19.16 -11.35
CA TYR A 142 -3.61 20.57 -11.66
C TYR A 142 -2.19 21.15 -11.80
N ARG A 143 -1.99 22.05 -12.77
CA ARG A 143 -0.82 22.93 -12.85
C ARG A 143 -1.27 24.37 -12.76
N SER A 144 -0.55 25.18 -11.99
CA SER A 144 -0.76 26.63 -11.89
C SER A 144 0.50 27.33 -11.38
N LEU A 145 0.44 28.66 -11.24
CA LEU A 145 1.62 29.52 -11.01
C LEU A 145 2.62 29.40 -12.19
N GLY A 146 3.69 30.19 -12.14
CA GLY A 146 4.60 30.34 -13.28
C GLY A 146 3.94 31.07 -14.46
N ASP A 147 4.65 31.11 -15.59
CA ASP A 147 4.21 31.82 -16.80
C ASP A 147 3.34 30.93 -17.72
N SER A 148 3.14 29.66 -17.38
CA SER A 148 2.35 28.71 -18.17
C SER A 148 0.86 28.78 -17.82
N PRO A 149 -0.05 28.50 -18.79
CA PRO A 149 -1.48 28.49 -18.51
C PRO A 149 -1.83 27.43 -17.46
N ALA A 150 -2.83 27.72 -16.64
CA ALA A 150 -3.32 26.75 -15.66
C ALA A 150 -4.08 25.61 -16.37
N LEU A 151 -3.71 24.36 -16.08
CA LEU A 151 -4.28 23.16 -16.71
C LEU A 151 -4.82 22.21 -15.66
N ARG A 152 -5.97 21.58 -15.94
CA ARG A 152 -6.59 20.58 -15.08
C ARG A 152 -6.99 19.30 -15.83
N THR A 153 -7.18 18.23 -15.08
CA THR A 153 -7.89 17.04 -15.59
C THR A 153 -9.37 17.33 -15.84
N VAL A 154 -9.98 16.56 -16.75
CA VAL A 154 -11.41 16.69 -17.09
C VAL A 154 -12.25 16.45 -15.83
N LYS A 155 -13.21 17.34 -15.58
CA LYS A 155 -14.10 17.28 -14.41
C LYS A 155 -15.15 16.19 -14.59
N HIS A 156 -15.43 15.42 -13.54
CA HIS A 156 -16.52 14.43 -13.48
C HIS A 156 -16.45 13.32 -14.55
N ASP A 157 -15.27 13.04 -15.10
CA ASP A 157 -15.04 11.93 -16.03
C ASP A 157 -14.36 10.75 -15.30
N SER A 158 -15.10 9.65 -15.16
CA SER A 158 -14.62 8.46 -14.44
C SER A 158 -13.50 7.70 -15.16
N LYS A 159 -13.31 7.91 -16.48
CA LYS A 159 -12.16 7.39 -17.21
C LYS A 159 -10.87 8.09 -16.79
N TRP A 160 -10.96 9.39 -16.46
CA TRP A 160 -9.83 10.17 -15.95
C TRP A 160 -9.53 9.81 -14.50
N PHE A 161 -10.53 9.87 -13.62
CA PHE A 161 -10.39 9.49 -12.20
C PHE A 161 -11.67 8.87 -11.63
N ARG A 162 -11.50 7.82 -10.82
CA ARG A 162 -12.59 7.26 -10.02
C ARG A 162 -12.13 7.04 -8.57
N GLU A 163 -12.51 7.97 -7.70
CA GLU A 163 -12.15 7.98 -6.27
C GLU A 163 -10.63 7.81 -6.03
N PRO A 164 -9.76 8.69 -6.58
CA PRO A 164 -8.31 8.52 -6.49
C PRO A 164 -7.76 8.94 -5.11
N TYR A 165 -6.74 8.23 -4.65
CA TYR A 165 -5.88 8.62 -3.53
C TYR A 165 -4.47 8.86 -4.06
N PHE A 166 -4.05 10.13 -4.08
CA PHE A 166 -2.73 10.54 -4.56
C PHE A 166 -1.62 10.19 -3.54
N VAL A 167 -0.50 9.67 -4.03
CA VAL A 167 0.61 9.18 -3.20
C VAL A 167 1.85 10.06 -3.34
N SER A 168 2.32 10.28 -4.58
CA SER A 168 3.54 11.05 -4.86
C SER A 168 3.58 11.57 -6.29
N SER A 169 4.58 12.40 -6.61
CA SER A 169 4.93 12.79 -7.97
C SER A 169 6.44 12.95 -8.11
N VAL A 170 6.99 12.64 -9.28
CA VAL A 170 8.40 12.88 -9.62
C VAL A 170 8.50 13.55 -11.00
N GLU A 171 9.54 14.36 -11.19
CA GLU A 171 9.93 14.86 -12.50
C GLU A 171 10.91 13.87 -13.15
N TRP A 172 10.67 13.48 -14.40
CA TRP A 172 11.60 12.66 -15.18
C TRP A 172 11.46 12.91 -16.68
N GLY A 173 12.56 13.29 -17.32
CA GLY A 173 12.57 13.69 -18.74
C GLY A 173 11.66 14.91 -19.00
N PRO A 174 10.85 14.91 -20.07
CA PRO A 174 9.92 16.01 -20.38
C PRO A 174 8.58 15.94 -19.61
N HIS A 175 8.42 14.97 -18.70
CA HIS A 175 7.15 14.68 -18.03
C HIS A 175 7.22 14.87 -16.51
N ILE A 176 6.05 15.16 -15.91
CA ILE A 176 5.78 14.90 -14.49
C ILE A 176 4.98 13.60 -14.40
N TYR A 177 5.44 12.68 -13.57
CA TYR A 177 4.75 11.44 -13.27
C TYR A 177 4.05 11.55 -11.92
N PHE A 178 2.79 11.11 -11.85
CA PHE A 178 1.96 11.10 -10.64
C PHE A 178 1.60 9.67 -10.27
N PHE A 179 1.86 9.30 -9.02
CA PHE A 179 1.56 7.98 -8.48
C PHE A 179 0.37 8.07 -7.54
N PHE A 180 -0.60 7.17 -7.75
CA PHE A 180 -1.85 7.16 -7.01
C PHE A 180 -2.48 5.76 -7.04
N ARG A 181 -3.58 5.58 -6.31
CA ARG A 181 -4.47 4.42 -6.47
C ARG A 181 -5.90 4.91 -6.69
N GLU A 182 -6.69 4.16 -7.43
CA GLU A 182 -8.09 4.52 -7.76
C GLU A 182 -8.95 3.26 -7.86
N MET A 183 -10.28 3.43 -7.95
CA MET A 183 -11.20 2.36 -8.32
C MET A 183 -11.05 2.05 -9.82
N ALA A 184 -10.68 0.81 -10.16
CA ALA A 184 -10.51 0.37 -11.54
C ALA A 184 -11.83 0.46 -12.32
N VAL A 185 -11.81 1.11 -13.48
CA VAL A 185 -12.94 1.12 -14.42
C VAL A 185 -12.97 -0.16 -15.26
N GLU A 186 -11.80 -0.75 -15.52
CA GLU A 186 -11.63 -1.97 -16.31
C GLU A 186 -12.12 -3.25 -15.61
N PHE A 187 -12.31 -3.22 -14.28
CA PHE A 187 -12.77 -4.37 -13.48
C PHE A 187 -14.22 -4.24 -12.98
N ASN A 188 -14.99 -3.24 -13.48
CA ASN A 188 -16.32 -2.87 -12.96
C ASN A 188 -17.37 -4.02 -12.99
N TYR A 189 -17.14 -5.09 -13.76
CA TYR A 189 -17.99 -6.28 -13.81
C TYR A 189 -17.67 -7.36 -12.76
N LEU A 190 -16.45 -7.36 -12.23
CA LEU A 190 -15.94 -8.45 -11.39
C LEU A 190 -16.05 -8.14 -9.90
N GLU A 191 -15.69 -6.93 -9.49
CA GLU A 191 -16.04 -6.29 -8.20
C GLU A 191 -15.54 -4.82 -8.23
N LYS A 192 -15.84 -4.03 -7.18
CA LYS A 192 -15.15 -2.78 -6.87
C LYS A 192 -13.67 -3.04 -6.48
N VAL A 193 -12.80 -3.20 -7.48
CA VAL A 193 -11.35 -3.40 -7.29
C VAL A 193 -10.60 -2.05 -7.27
N GLN A 194 -9.80 -1.80 -6.23
CA GLN A 194 -8.79 -0.72 -6.25
C GLN A 194 -7.52 -1.19 -6.94
N VAL A 195 -6.87 -0.31 -7.71
CA VAL A 195 -5.59 -0.56 -8.37
C VAL A 195 -4.65 0.64 -8.23
N SER A 196 -3.35 0.36 -8.26
CA SER A 196 -2.31 1.39 -8.31
C SER A 196 -2.02 1.83 -9.74
N ARG A 197 -1.74 3.13 -9.89
CA ARG A 197 -1.53 3.82 -11.16
C ARG A 197 -0.27 4.66 -11.11
N VAL A 198 0.32 4.81 -12.29
CA VAL A 198 1.16 5.95 -12.63
C VAL A 198 0.50 6.69 -13.79
N ALA A 199 0.46 8.02 -13.74
CA ALA A 199 0.08 8.87 -14.85
C ALA A 199 1.23 9.80 -15.25
N ARG A 200 1.29 10.20 -16.53
CA ARG A 200 2.22 11.21 -17.04
C ARG A 200 1.48 12.43 -17.57
N VAL A 201 2.09 13.61 -17.46
CA VAL A 201 1.74 14.83 -18.21
C VAL A 201 3.03 15.51 -18.69
N CYS A 202 2.98 16.19 -19.83
CA CYS A 202 4.11 16.96 -20.35
C CYS A 202 4.27 18.27 -19.58
N LYS A 203 5.51 18.60 -19.18
CA LYS A 203 5.81 19.84 -18.46
C LYS A 203 5.37 21.09 -19.23
N ALA A 204 5.63 21.09 -20.54
CA ALA A 204 5.33 22.17 -21.49
C ALA A 204 3.95 22.07 -22.18
N ASP A 205 3.00 21.28 -21.66
CA ASP A 205 1.62 21.27 -22.17
C ASP A 205 1.00 22.68 -22.01
N LEU A 206 0.30 23.19 -23.03
CA LEU A 206 -0.35 24.51 -23.00
C LEU A 206 -1.89 24.42 -22.99
N GLY A 207 -2.43 23.20 -23.04
CA GLY A 207 -3.85 22.92 -23.21
C GLY A 207 -4.21 22.55 -24.65
N GLY A 208 -5.47 22.19 -24.86
CA GLY A 208 -6.00 21.83 -26.16
C GLY A 208 -6.43 23.01 -27.03
N SER A 209 -7.11 22.70 -28.13
CA SER A 209 -7.70 23.71 -29.02
C SER A 209 -8.89 24.40 -28.35
N GLN A 210 -9.36 25.52 -28.93
CA GLN A 210 -10.61 26.18 -28.52
C GLN A 210 -11.86 25.27 -28.63
N ARG A 211 -11.74 24.12 -29.33
CA ARG A 211 -12.83 23.17 -29.56
C ARG A 211 -12.75 21.96 -28.62
N VAL A 212 -11.55 21.54 -28.23
CA VAL A 212 -11.32 20.29 -27.50
C VAL A 212 -10.19 20.47 -26.48
N LEU A 213 -10.46 20.11 -25.21
CA LEU A 213 -9.51 20.20 -24.09
C LEU A 213 -8.94 21.61 -23.81
N GLU A 214 -9.70 22.68 -24.09
CA GLU A 214 -9.32 24.05 -23.68
C GLU A 214 -9.09 24.10 -22.17
N LYS A 215 -7.91 24.59 -21.73
CA LYS A 215 -7.47 24.63 -20.31
C LYS A 215 -7.42 23.26 -19.61
N GLN A 216 -7.39 22.17 -20.38
CA GLN A 216 -7.29 20.79 -19.90
C GLN A 216 -6.04 20.12 -20.47
N TRP A 217 -5.50 19.12 -19.77
CA TRP A 217 -4.31 18.39 -20.22
C TRP A 217 -4.53 17.72 -21.58
N THR A 218 -3.60 17.88 -22.51
CA THR A 218 -3.53 17.16 -23.79
C THR A 218 -2.62 15.93 -23.72
N SER A 219 -1.80 15.88 -22.68
CA SER A 219 -0.76 14.87 -22.43
C SER A 219 -1.08 13.86 -21.33
N PHE A 220 -2.24 13.95 -20.68
CA PHE A 220 -2.61 13.07 -19.57
C PHE A 220 -2.90 11.64 -20.05
N LEU A 221 -2.06 10.70 -19.60
CA LEU A 221 -2.26 9.27 -19.75
C LEU A 221 -1.95 8.57 -18.42
N LYS A 222 -2.60 7.43 -18.13
CA LYS A 222 -2.36 6.57 -16.95
C LYS A 222 -2.21 5.10 -17.31
N ALA A 223 -1.36 4.39 -16.59
CA ALA A 223 -1.13 2.95 -16.70
C ALA A 223 -1.26 2.28 -15.32
N ARG A 224 -1.58 0.98 -15.28
CA ARG A 224 -1.56 0.18 -14.04
C ARG A 224 -0.12 -0.10 -13.61
N LEU A 225 0.19 -0.05 -12.31
CA LEU A 225 1.45 -0.56 -11.78
C LEU A 225 1.28 -2.04 -11.41
N ASN A 226 2.17 -2.90 -11.88
CA ASN A 226 2.14 -4.34 -11.57
C ASN A 226 3.16 -4.71 -10.48
N CYS A 227 2.69 -4.74 -9.23
CA CYS A 227 3.38 -5.37 -8.11
C CYS A 227 2.66 -6.67 -7.73
N SER A 228 3.22 -7.81 -8.15
CA SER A 228 2.62 -9.13 -7.91
C SER A 228 3.68 -10.21 -7.71
N VAL A 229 3.35 -11.23 -6.91
CA VAL A 229 4.12 -12.48 -6.87
C VAL A 229 3.64 -13.40 -8.01
N PRO A 230 4.55 -13.90 -8.87
CA PRO A 230 4.19 -14.82 -9.95
C PRO A 230 3.80 -16.21 -9.42
N GLY A 231 2.96 -16.91 -10.20
CA GLY A 231 2.46 -18.25 -9.93
C GLY A 231 1.31 -18.58 -10.90
N ASP A 232 0.71 -19.78 -10.78
CA ASP A 232 -0.42 -20.24 -11.61
C ASP A 232 -1.56 -19.21 -11.70
N SER A 233 -1.74 -18.45 -10.63
CA SER A 233 -2.46 -17.17 -10.65
C SER A 233 -1.65 -16.15 -9.87
N HIS A 234 -1.42 -14.98 -10.46
CA HIS A 234 -0.59 -13.93 -9.88
C HIS A 234 -1.27 -13.32 -8.63
N PHE A 235 -0.52 -13.17 -7.54
CA PHE A 235 -1.00 -12.52 -6.33
C PHE A 235 -0.61 -11.03 -6.33
N TYR A 236 -1.59 -10.13 -6.43
CA TYR A 236 -1.35 -8.69 -6.62
C TYR A 236 -1.42 -7.88 -5.32
N PHE A 237 -0.41 -7.04 -5.09
CA PHE A 237 -0.43 -6.00 -4.05
C PHE A 237 -0.92 -4.69 -4.70
N ASN A 238 -2.24 -4.50 -4.70
CA ASN A 238 -2.88 -3.45 -5.49
C ASN A 238 -2.86 -2.04 -4.84
N LEU A 239 -2.55 -1.89 -3.55
CA LEU A 239 -2.65 -0.60 -2.84
C LEU A 239 -1.28 0.07 -2.60
N LEU A 240 -0.86 0.99 -3.47
CA LEU A 240 0.34 1.82 -3.26
C LEU A 240 0.14 2.80 -2.09
N HIS A 241 1.15 2.89 -1.22
CA HIS A 241 1.17 3.78 -0.04
C HIS A 241 2.25 4.86 -0.08
N SER A 242 3.43 4.55 -0.62
CA SER A 242 4.55 5.49 -0.79
C SER A 242 5.47 5.06 -1.93
N THR A 243 6.25 6.00 -2.46
CA THR A 243 7.32 5.74 -3.43
C THR A 243 8.64 6.34 -2.94
N SER A 244 9.76 5.85 -3.47
CA SER A 244 11.04 6.56 -3.37
C SER A 244 11.08 7.77 -4.32
N PRO A 245 12.09 8.64 -4.18
CA PRO A 245 12.61 9.41 -5.32
C PRO A 245 13.08 8.49 -6.45
N VAL A 246 13.31 9.05 -7.64
CA VAL A 246 14.07 8.36 -8.69
C VAL A 246 15.52 8.22 -8.22
N ILE A 247 16.04 7.00 -8.26
CA ILE A 247 17.41 6.64 -7.85
C ILE A 247 18.16 6.04 -9.03
N LYS A 248 19.49 6.20 -9.06
CA LYS A 248 20.33 5.54 -10.04
C LYS A 248 20.98 4.30 -9.45
N MET A 249 20.71 3.13 -10.02
CA MET A 249 21.28 1.85 -9.57
C MET A 249 21.67 1.00 -10.78
N HIS A 250 22.91 0.50 -10.82
CA HIS A 250 23.47 -0.24 -11.96
C HIS A 250 23.25 0.45 -13.33
N GLY A 251 23.37 1.78 -13.37
CA GLY A 251 23.20 2.59 -14.58
C GLY A 251 21.76 2.94 -14.94
N ARG A 252 20.76 2.27 -14.36
CA ARG A 252 19.33 2.50 -14.58
C ARG A 252 18.76 3.54 -13.62
N ASP A 253 17.78 4.30 -14.09
CA ASP A 253 16.92 5.13 -13.24
C ASP A 253 15.74 4.29 -12.77
N ILE A 254 15.56 4.17 -11.45
CA ILE A 254 14.60 3.26 -10.82
C ILE A 254 13.76 4.04 -9.81
N ILE A 255 12.49 3.67 -9.68
CA ILE A 255 11.62 4.09 -8.57
C ILE A 255 11.08 2.87 -7.83
N LEU A 256 11.09 2.89 -6.50
CA LEU A 256 10.49 1.87 -5.65
C LEU A 256 9.12 2.32 -5.18
N GLY A 257 8.19 1.38 -4.99
CA GLY A 257 6.88 1.61 -4.37
C GLY A 257 6.58 0.59 -3.27
N VAL A 258 5.99 1.04 -2.17
CA VAL A 258 5.44 0.19 -1.10
C VAL A 258 3.96 -0.04 -1.38
N PHE A 259 3.58 -1.30 -1.52
CA PHE A 259 2.21 -1.74 -1.80
C PHE A 259 1.66 -2.61 -0.68
N SER A 260 0.34 -2.66 -0.52
CA SER A 260 -0.34 -3.64 0.33
C SER A 260 -1.49 -4.36 -0.37
N THR A 261 -1.98 -5.41 0.29
CA THR A 261 -3.28 -6.01 0.02
C THR A 261 -4.42 -5.09 0.52
N PRO A 262 -5.66 -5.25 0.01
CA PRO A 262 -6.84 -4.53 0.50
C PRO A 262 -7.15 -4.79 1.98
N ALA A 263 -7.73 -3.81 2.67
CA ALA A 263 -8.04 -3.90 4.11
C ALA A 263 -8.99 -5.06 4.49
N ASN A 264 -9.86 -5.49 3.57
CA ASN A 264 -10.81 -6.60 3.76
C ASN A 264 -10.21 -7.97 3.39
N SER A 265 -8.88 -8.08 3.28
CA SER A 265 -8.16 -9.31 2.91
C SER A 265 -7.05 -9.61 3.90
N ILE A 266 -6.36 -10.74 3.74
CA ILE A 266 -5.20 -11.09 4.57
C ILE A 266 -4.15 -9.97 4.45
N PRO A 267 -3.69 -9.35 5.55
CA PRO A 267 -2.70 -8.29 5.51
C PRO A 267 -1.38 -8.78 4.88
N GLY A 268 -0.99 -8.13 3.79
CA GLY A 268 0.29 -8.35 3.15
C GLY A 268 0.83 -7.03 2.64
N SER A 269 2.16 -6.87 2.70
CA SER A 269 2.88 -5.73 2.13
C SER A 269 4.00 -6.22 1.21
N ALA A 270 4.30 -5.43 0.19
CA ALA A 270 5.34 -5.70 -0.78
C ALA A 270 6.09 -4.43 -1.18
N VAL A 271 7.36 -4.56 -1.53
CA VAL A 271 8.14 -3.50 -2.17
C VAL A 271 8.48 -3.95 -3.58
N CYS A 272 8.03 -3.20 -4.58
CA CYS A 272 8.37 -3.42 -5.98
C CYS A 272 9.19 -2.23 -6.51
N ALA A 273 10.17 -2.53 -7.35
CA ALA A 273 10.93 -1.53 -8.09
C ALA A 273 10.46 -1.49 -9.55
N PHE A 274 10.54 -0.32 -10.17
CA PHE A 274 10.16 -0.07 -11.55
C PHE A 274 11.28 0.72 -12.23
N ASP A 275 11.68 0.25 -13.41
CA ASP A 275 12.63 0.95 -14.27
C ASP A 275 11.92 2.12 -14.96
N MET A 276 12.48 3.33 -14.90
CA MET A 276 11.83 4.53 -15.42
C MET A 276 11.75 4.56 -16.95
N GLU A 277 12.69 3.92 -17.65
CA GLU A 277 12.65 3.80 -19.12
C GLU A 277 11.56 2.81 -19.54
N GLN A 278 11.49 1.66 -18.86
CA GLN A 278 10.41 0.68 -19.08
C GLN A 278 9.02 1.26 -18.73
N LEU A 279 8.93 2.01 -17.64
CA LEU A 279 7.71 2.72 -17.22
C LEU A 279 7.28 3.77 -18.25
N ALA A 280 8.22 4.52 -18.82
CA ALA A 280 7.94 5.49 -19.86
C ALA A 280 7.44 4.81 -21.16
N GLY A 281 8.05 3.69 -21.56
CA GLY A 281 7.71 2.95 -22.77
C GLY A 281 6.28 2.39 -22.80
N VAL A 282 5.69 2.05 -21.65
CA VAL A 282 4.29 1.58 -21.55
C VAL A 282 3.28 2.60 -22.10
N PHE A 283 3.58 3.90 -21.97
CA PHE A 283 2.73 4.96 -22.52
C PHE A 283 2.84 5.11 -24.04
N ASP A 284 3.81 4.45 -24.66
CA ASP A 284 3.99 4.41 -26.11
C ASP A 284 3.41 3.12 -26.72
N GLY A 285 2.93 2.18 -25.88
CA GLY A 285 2.15 0.99 -26.25
C GLY A 285 0.67 1.27 -26.57
N ARG A 286 -0.18 0.24 -26.56
CA ARG A 286 -1.60 0.38 -26.96
C ARG A 286 -2.47 1.02 -25.88
N PHE A 287 -3.47 1.79 -26.31
CA PHE A 287 -4.51 2.34 -25.44
C PHE A 287 -5.56 1.28 -25.09
N LYS A 288 -6.27 1.47 -23.98
CA LYS A 288 -7.40 0.62 -23.56
C LYS A 288 -8.72 1.31 -23.88
N GLU A 289 -9.59 0.63 -24.61
CA GLU A 289 -10.95 1.09 -24.91
C GLU A 289 -12.03 0.19 -24.31
N GLN A 290 -13.23 0.74 -24.24
CA GLN A 290 -14.46 0.01 -23.98
C GLN A 290 -15.46 0.45 -25.07
N LYS A 291 -15.82 -0.47 -25.98
CA LYS A 291 -16.60 -0.17 -27.19
C LYS A 291 -18.08 0.11 -26.90
N SER A 292 -18.65 -0.54 -25.89
CA SER A 292 -19.97 -0.20 -25.32
C SER A 292 -19.93 -0.35 -23.80
N PRO A 293 -20.86 0.28 -23.04
CA PRO A 293 -20.88 0.19 -21.58
C PRO A 293 -20.98 -1.24 -21.01
N GLU A 294 -21.39 -2.20 -21.84
CA GLU A 294 -21.52 -3.64 -21.56
C GLU A 294 -20.38 -4.48 -22.16
N SER A 295 -19.52 -3.90 -23.00
CA SER A 295 -18.37 -4.63 -23.57
C SER A 295 -17.26 -4.80 -22.55
N ILE A 296 -16.48 -5.87 -22.67
CA ILE A 296 -15.18 -5.95 -22.01
C ILE A 296 -14.25 -4.83 -22.51
N TRP A 297 -13.22 -4.54 -21.73
CA TRP A 297 -12.16 -3.62 -22.11
C TRP A 297 -11.14 -4.33 -23.01
N THR A 298 -10.77 -3.70 -24.12
CA THR A 298 -9.86 -4.26 -25.13
C THR A 298 -8.77 -3.27 -25.53
N PRO A 299 -7.60 -3.73 -26.02
CA PRO A 299 -6.64 -2.84 -26.67
C PRO A 299 -7.24 -2.19 -27.92
N VAL A 300 -6.95 -0.91 -28.11
CA VAL A 300 -7.17 -0.19 -29.37
C VAL A 300 -6.15 -0.68 -30.41
N PRO A 301 -6.57 -1.07 -31.63
CA PRO A 301 -5.67 -1.35 -32.76
C PRO A 301 -4.85 -0.13 -33.16
N ASP A 302 -3.57 -0.33 -33.50
CA ASP A 302 -2.63 0.78 -33.79
C ASP A 302 -3.04 1.60 -35.02
N GLU A 303 -3.79 1.01 -35.96
CA GLU A 303 -4.32 1.67 -37.15
C GLU A 303 -5.39 2.73 -36.83
N LEU A 304 -6.03 2.63 -35.66
CA LEU A 304 -7.04 3.58 -35.17
C LEU A 304 -6.46 4.68 -34.28
N ILE A 305 -5.15 4.65 -34.00
CA ILE A 305 -4.48 5.67 -33.21
C ILE A 305 -4.15 6.87 -34.13
N PRO A 306 -4.71 8.07 -33.89
CA PRO A 306 -4.51 9.22 -34.77
C PRO A 306 -3.08 9.77 -34.68
N LYS A 307 -2.73 10.64 -35.64
CA LYS A 307 -1.40 11.29 -35.73
C LYS A 307 -1.54 12.81 -35.57
N PRO A 308 -0.70 13.48 -34.74
CA PRO A 308 0.40 12.94 -33.94
C PRO A 308 -0.11 12.04 -32.81
N ARG A 309 0.75 11.17 -32.28
CA ARG A 309 0.34 10.16 -31.29
C ARG A 309 -0.27 10.85 -30.04
N PRO A 310 -1.50 10.47 -29.62
CA PRO A 310 -2.15 10.99 -28.42
C PRO A 310 -1.26 10.89 -27.18
N GLY A 311 -1.30 11.91 -26.32
CA GLY A 311 -0.53 11.96 -25.07
C GLY A 311 0.97 12.28 -25.19
N GLY A 312 1.48 12.52 -26.40
CA GLY A 312 2.86 12.97 -26.63
C GLY A 312 3.06 14.48 -26.44
N CYS A 313 4.27 14.89 -26.08
CA CYS A 313 4.60 16.32 -25.92
C CYS A 313 4.74 17.03 -27.26
N ALA A 314 4.38 18.32 -27.30
CA ALA A 314 4.65 19.18 -28.46
C ALA A 314 6.17 19.36 -28.65
N ILE A 315 6.64 19.27 -29.90
CA ILE A 315 8.09 19.28 -30.22
C ILE A 315 8.43 20.57 -30.97
N GLN A 316 9.34 21.38 -30.41
CA GLN A 316 9.82 22.60 -31.05
C GLN A 316 10.41 22.31 -32.45
N GLY A 317 10.13 23.17 -33.42
CA GLY A 317 10.54 22.98 -34.82
C GLY A 317 9.74 21.92 -35.61
N SER A 318 8.85 21.16 -34.97
CA SER A 318 7.93 20.25 -35.68
C SER A 318 6.65 20.98 -36.15
N ARG A 319 5.84 20.29 -36.97
CA ARG A 319 4.48 20.75 -37.34
C ARG A 319 3.56 21.00 -36.13
N PHE A 320 3.83 20.33 -35.00
CA PHE A 320 3.05 20.44 -33.77
C PHE A 320 3.95 20.95 -32.63
N ASN A 321 4.35 22.21 -32.75
CA ASN A 321 5.23 22.92 -31.82
C ASN A 321 4.52 23.47 -30.57
N SER A 322 3.19 23.39 -30.51
CA SER A 322 2.35 23.79 -29.37
C SER A 322 1.11 22.89 -29.31
N SER A 323 0.69 22.51 -28.10
CA SER A 323 -0.46 21.62 -27.89
C SER A 323 -1.80 22.24 -28.33
N ASN A 324 -1.91 23.57 -28.27
CA ASN A 324 -3.08 24.30 -28.75
C ASN A 324 -3.30 24.12 -30.27
N GLY A 325 -2.26 23.71 -31.00
CA GLY A 325 -2.29 23.42 -32.44
C GLY A 325 -2.47 21.92 -32.78
N PHE A 326 -2.72 21.05 -31.81
CA PHE A 326 -3.00 19.64 -32.08
C PHE A 326 -4.36 19.45 -32.81
N PRO A 327 -4.50 18.42 -33.67
CA PRO A 327 -5.77 18.12 -34.34
C PRO A 327 -6.87 17.72 -33.34
N ASP A 328 -8.10 18.18 -33.57
CA ASP A 328 -9.25 17.84 -32.71
C ASP A 328 -9.51 16.32 -32.62
N GLU A 329 -9.18 15.54 -33.65
CA GLU A 329 -9.28 14.08 -33.64
C GLU A 329 -8.37 13.45 -32.58
N MET A 330 -7.10 13.86 -32.54
CA MET A 330 -6.10 13.46 -31.54
C MET A 330 -6.52 13.91 -30.13
N LEU A 331 -7.01 15.15 -30.00
CA LEU A 331 -7.48 15.70 -28.72
C LEU A 331 -8.73 14.98 -28.19
N ASN A 332 -9.67 14.60 -29.06
CA ASN A 332 -10.82 13.79 -28.66
C ASN A 332 -10.41 12.35 -28.31
N PHE A 333 -9.41 11.79 -28.99
CA PHE A 333 -8.87 10.48 -28.67
C PHE A 333 -8.27 10.45 -27.27
N VAL A 334 -7.31 11.34 -26.93
CA VAL A 334 -6.69 11.36 -25.59
C VAL A 334 -7.72 11.65 -24.49
N LYS A 335 -8.71 12.51 -24.78
CA LYS A 335 -9.83 12.79 -23.87
C LYS A 335 -10.63 11.54 -23.50
N THR A 336 -10.81 10.61 -24.44
CA THR A 336 -11.67 9.44 -24.31
C THR A 336 -10.93 8.13 -23.99
N HIS A 337 -9.61 8.11 -24.18
CA HIS A 337 -8.70 6.98 -23.97
C HIS A 337 -7.49 7.34 -23.08
N PRO A 338 -7.69 7.84 -21.84
CA PRO A 338 -6.59 8.18 -20.95
C PRO A 338 -5.87 6.95 -20.34
N LEU A 339 -6.39 5.72 -20.53
CA LEU A 339 -5.87 4.49 -19.92
C LEU A 339 -5.07 3.67 -20.94
N MET A 340 -3.85 3.25 -20.58
CA MET A 340 -3.04 2.30 -21.35
C MET A 340 -3.53 0.86 -21.15
N ASP A 341 -3.40 0.01 -22.18
CA ASP A 341 -3.78 -1.40 -22.11
C ASP A 341 -2.86 -2.19 -21.17
N GLU A 342 -1.55 -1.94 -21.30
CA GLU A 342 -0.49 -2.61 -20.56
C GLU A 342 -0.33 -2.07 -19.13
N ALA A 343 0.16 -2.94 -18.25
CA ALA A 343 0.58 -2.59 -16.91
C ALA A 343 2.11 -2.50 -16.85
N VAL A 344 2.63 -1.48 -16.15
CA VAL A 344 4.06 -1.31 -15.91
C VAL A 344 4.57 -2.50 -15.08
N PRO A 345 5.44 -3.36 -15.64
CA PRO A 345 5.99 -4.50 -14.91
C PRO A 345 7.00 -4.02 -13.87
N SER A 346 7.08 -4.74 -12.75
CA SER A 346 8.16 -4.58 -11.79
C SER A 346 9.47 -5.19 -12.31
N LEU A 347 10.60 -4.65 -11.87
CA LEU A 347 11.94 -5.15 -12.17
C LEU A 347 12.09 -6.59 -11.65
N GLY A 348 12.30 -7.53 -12.58
CA GLY A 348 12.32 -8.97 -12.29
C GLY A 348 10.93 -9.59 -12.05
N GLN A 349 9.85 -8.89 -12.44
CA GLN A 349 8.44 -9.34 -12.43
C GLN A 349 7.95 -9.89 -11.08
N SER A 350 8.57 -9.46 -9.99
CA SER A 350 8.28 -9.93 -8.62
C SER A 350 8.71 -8.88 -7.59
N PRO A 351 8.18 -8.90 -6.36
CA PRO A 351 8.54 -7.93 -5.35
C PRO A 351 9.92 -8.24 -4.75
N TRP A 352 10.69 -7.18 -4.49
CA TRP A 352 12.01 -7.26 -3.85
C TRP A 352 11.93 -7.63 -2.36
N ILE A 353 10.82 -7.28 -1.71
CA ILE A 353 10.52 -7.58 -0.30
C ILE A 353 9.04 -7.93 -0.23
N VAL A 354 8.69 -8.99 0.52
CA VAL A 354 7.32 -9.38 0.84
C VAL A 354 7.20 -9.60 2.35
N ARG A 355 6.12 -9.11 2.97
CA ARG A 355 5.78 -9.33 4.38
C ARG A 355 4.29 -9.66 4.51
N THR A 356 3.98 -10.92 4.81
CA THR A 356 2.61 -11.46 4.95
C THR A 356 2.33 -12.00 6.36
N MET A 357 3.36 -12.40 7.11
CA MET A 357 3.24 -12.96 8.47
C MET A 357 3.14 -11.89 9.57
N VAL A 358 2.66 -10.68 9.23
CA VAL A 358 2.59 -9.53 10.17
C VAL A 358 1.22 -8.86 10.14
N ARG A 359 0.76 -8.42 11.32
CA ARG A 359 -0.54 -7.72 11.47
C ARG A 359 -0.52 -6.23 11.12
N TYR A 360 0.64 -5.69 10.73
CA TYR A 360 0.80 -4.30 10.28
C TYR A 360 1.04 -4.26 8.77
N GLN A 361 0.66 -3.15 8.13
CA GLN A 361 1.00 -2.89 6.73
C GLN A 361 2.16 -1.90 6.66
N LEU A 362 3.05 -2.07 5.69
CA LEU A 362 4.11 -1.10 5.38
C LEU A 362 3.48 0.06 4.62
N ASN A 363 3.76 1.30 5.05
CA ASN A 363 3.12 2.50 4.49
C ASN A 363 4.11 3.64 4.16
N LYS A 364 5.30 3.67 4.77
CA LYS A 364 6.34 4.67 4.53
C LYS A 364 7.65 4.03 4.10
N MET A 365 8.47 4.76 3.36
CA MET A 365 9.81 4.33 3.01
C MET A 365 10.79 5.52 2.96
N VAL A 366 12.04 5.28 3.32
CA VAL A 366 13.17 6.17 3.01
C VAL A 366 14.41 5.32 2.79
N MET A 367 15.38 5.81 2.01
CA MET A 367 16.52 5.01 1.59
C MET A 367 17.82 5.83 1.59
N ASP A 368 18.89 5.22 2.07
CA ASP A 368 20.25 5.70 1.86
C ASP A 368 20.88 4.95 0.68
N THR A 369 21.42 5.68 -0.29
CA THR A 369 22.12 5.15 -1.47
C THR A 369 23.64 5.22 -1.33
N GLU A 370 24.14 5.85 -0.27
CA GLU A 370 25.55 6.09 0.01
C GLU A 370 25.94 5.51 1.39
N ALA A 371 25.30 4.40 1.77
CA ALA A 371 25.50 3.81 3.09
C ALA A 371 26.91 3.20 3.23
N GLY A 372 27.43 3.29 4.46
CA GLY A 372 28.70 2.71 4.88
C GLY A 372 29.95 3.49 4.49
N PRO A 373 31.15 2.99 4.86
CA PRO A 373 32.41 3.72 4.78
C PRO A 373 32.79 4.10 3.33
N TYR A 374 32.42 3.27 2.35
CA TYR A 374 32.76 3.44 0.94
C TYR A 374 31.63 4.07 0.10
N ARG A 375 30.50 4.45 0.70
CA ARG A 375 29.32 5.02 0.02
C ARG A 375 28.78 4.21 -1.16
N ASN A 376 28.84 2.88 -1.05
CA ASN A 376 28.52 1.95 -2.15
C ASN A 376 27.46 0.91 -1.79
N ARG A 377 26.74 1.10 -0.66
CA ARG A 377 25.64 0.22 -0.24
C ARG A 377 24.33 0.99 -0.20
N THR A 378 23.26 0.30 -0.50
CA THR A 378 21.90 0.85 -0.48
C THR A 378 21.15 0.24 0.71
N VAL A 379 20.68 1.07 1.64
CA VAL A 379 19.91 0.65 2.82
C VAL A 379 18.52 1.25 2.77
N LEU A 380 17.52 0.39 2.79
CA LEU A 380 16.10 0.74 2.76
C LEU A 380 15.49 0.63 4.15
N PHE A 381 14.82 1.68 4.59
CA PHE A 381 14.04 1.73 5.82
C PHE A 381 12.55 1.79 5.47
N LEU A 382 11.76 0.86 6.01
CA LEU A 382 10.33 0.71 5.77
C LEU A 382 9.57 0.94 7.06
N GLY A 383 8.66 1.92 7.05
CA GLY A 383 7.79 2.23 8.17
C GLY A 383 6.45 1.52 8.06
N SER A 384 5.93 1.04 9.20
CA SER A 384 4.63 0.38 9.32
C SER A 384 3.53 1.29 9.84
N SER A 385 2.28 0.89 9.59
CA SER A 385 1.07 1.50 10.15
C SER A 385 0.99 1.46 11.69
N ARG A 386 1.91 0.75 12.37
CA ARG A 386 2.02 0.67 13.84
C ARG A 386 3.30 1.30 14.40
N GLY A 387 4.05 2.06 13.60
CA GLY A 387 5.26 2.76 14.04
C GLY A 387 6.52 1.87 14.11
N THR A 388 6.43 0.64 13.60
CA THR A 388 7.58 -0.25 13.43
C THR A 388 8.42 0.21 12.24
N ILE A 389 9.75 0.23 12.39
CA ILE A 389 10.70 0.45 11.30
C ILE A 389 11.45 -0.85 11.01
N LEU A 390 11.41 -1.30 9.76
CA LEU A 390 12.18 -2.44 9.27
C LEU A 390 13.34 -1.91 8.42
N LYS A 391 14.53 -2.48 8.59
CA LYS A 391 15.76 -2.09 7.91
C LYS A 391 16.24 -3.23 7.02
N PHE A 392 16.52 -2.92 5.76
CA PHE A 392 17.01 -3.87 4.76
C PHE A 392 18.28 -3.35 4.08
N LEU A 393 19.26 -4.23 3.89
CA LEU A 393 20.31 -4.03 2.91
C LEU A 393 19.77 -4.46 1.54
N ILE A 394 19.77 -3.53 0.58
CA ILE A 394 19.48 -3.86 -0.82
C ILE A 394 20.78 -4.37 -1.44
N VAL A 395 20.78 -5.67 -1.79
CA VAL A 395 21.89 -6.31 -2.50
C VAL A 395 21.43 -6.53 -3.94
N PRO A 396 21.76 -5.60 -4.86
CA PRO A 396 21.25 -5.68 -6.23
C PRO A 396 21.98 -6.80 -6.98
N ASN A 397 21.22 -7.74 -7.53
CA ASN A 397 21.76 -8.85 -8.31
C ASN A 397 22.34 -8.35 -9.65
N TRP A 398 23.43 -8.96 -10.12
CA TRP A 398 24.13 -8.57 -11.34
C TRP A 398 23.26 -8.79 -12.60
N ASP A 399 22.43 -9.83 -12.59
CA ASP A 399 21.60 -10.26 -13.72
C ASP A 399 20.20 -9.63 -13.73
N ASN A 400 19.92 -8.64 -12.87
CA ASN A 400 18.63 -7.95 -12.71
C ASN A 400 17.41 -8.86 -12.40
N THR A 401 17.64 -10.14 -12.09
CA THR A 401 16.62 -11.08 -11.64
C THR A 401 16.52 -11.08 -10.10
N VAL A 402 15.29 -11.11 -9.59
CA VAL A 402 15.00 -11.13 -8.14
C VAL A 402 15.31 -12.52 -7.59
N SER A 403 16.58 -12.72 -7.23
CA SER A 403 16.93 -13.66 -6.16
C SER A 403 16.72 -12.95 -4.82
N GLY A 404 16.35 -13.70 -3.78
CA GLY A 404 16.06 -13.17 -2.43
C GLY A 404 17.31 -12.69 -1.67
N SER A 405 18.07 -11.77 -2.28
CA SER A 405 19.37 -11.27 -1.82
C SER A 405 19.25 -10.07 -0.89
N ASN A 406 18.09 -9.41 -0.81
CA ASN A 406 17.84 -8.32 0.11
C ASN A 406 17.88 -8.84 1.55
N VAL A 407 18.83 -8.35 2.34
CA VAL A 407 19.06 -8.83 3.71
C VAL A 407 18.22 -8.00 4.66
N PHE A 408 17.32 -8.66 5.40
CA PHE A 408 16.69 -8.05 6.56
C PHE A 408 17.75 -7.89 7.66
N LEU A 409 18.00 -6.65 8.08
CA LEU A 409 19.04 -6.31 9.05
C LEU A 409 18.47 -6.13 10.47
N GLU A 410 17.33 -5.44 10.58
CA GLU A 410 16.82 -5.00 11.89
C GLU A 410 15.32 -4.68 11.84
N GLU A 411 14.60 -4.97 12.91
CA GLU A 411 13.27 -4.41 13.21
C GLU A 411 13.36 -3.59 14.50
N LEU A 412 12.71 -2.43 14.50
CA LEU A 412 12.73 -1.45 15.58
C LEU A 412 11.30 -0.95 15.85
N GLU A 413 10.92 -0.89 17.11
CA GLU A 413 9.74 -0.11 17.54
C GLU A 413 10.11 1.38 17.61
N GLY A 414 9.57 2.18 16.68
CA GLY A 414 9.86 3.61 16.57
C GLY A 414 8.97 4.52 17.44
N PHE A 415 7.84 4.01 17.91
CA PHE A 415 6.93 4.72 18.82
C PHE A 415 7.31 4.45 20.28
N ASN A 416 7.35 5.48 21.13
CA ASN A 416 7.66 5.35 22.55
C ASN A 416 6.46 5.89 23.38
N PRO A 417 5.64 5.02 24.00
CA PRO A 417 4.47 5.46 24.77
C PRO A 417 4.81 6.47 25.88
N ASP A 418 5.89 6.25 26.62
CA ASP A 418 6.31 7.12 27.74
C ASP A 418 6.54 8.58 27.34
N LYS A 419 6.88 8.84 26.07
CA LYS A 419 7.19 10.17 25.51
C LYS A 419 6.17 10.68 24.51
N CYS A 420 5.41 9.79 23.86
CA CYS A 420 4.47 10.12 22.79
C CYS A 420 3.00 10.05 23.23
N GLY A 421 2.70 9.58 24.44
CA GLY A 421 1.35 9.51 25.00
C GLY A 421 0.69 8.13 24.86
N GLU A 422 -0.63 8.11 24.95
CA GLU A 422 -1.42 6.87 25.03
C GLU A 422 -1.17 5.90 23.86
N ASP A 423 -0.99 4.62 24.20
CA ASP A 423 -0.64 3.58 23.23
C ASP A 423 -1.85 3.10 22.41
N THR A 424 -2.27 3.94 21.45
CA THR A 424 -3.40 3.67 20.55
C THR A 424 -2.93 3.41 19.12
N PRO A 425 -3.69 2.66 18.30
CA PRO A 425 -3.39 2.49 16.87
C PRO A 425 -3.24 3.81 16.11
N GLN A 426 -4.01 4.83 16.51
CA GLN A 426 -3.96 6.17 15.96
C GLN A 426 -2.66 6.91 16.36
N ALA A 427 -2.25 6.85 17.63
CA ALA A 427 -1.00 7.45 18.09
C ALA A 427 0.25 6.79 17.46
N ARG A 428 0.21 5.46 17.29
CA ARG A 428 1.25 4.69 16.60
C ARG A 428 1.32 4.92 15.07
N HIS A 429 0.36 5.61 14.46
CA HIS A 429 0.32 5.76 13.02
C HIS A 429 1.44 6.68 12.51
N LEU A 430 2.43 6.09 11.84
CA LEU A 430 3.57 6.80 11.28
C LEU A 430 3.16 7.74 10.13
N LEU A 431 3.24 9.05 10.37
CA LEU A 431 2.88 10.10 9.42
C LEU A 431 3.99 10.34 8.39
N SER A 432 5.24 10.37 8.83
CA SER A 432 6.41 10.56 7.97
C SER A 432 7.64 9.80 8.51
N LEU A 433 8.52 9.44 7.58
CA LEU A 433 9.80 8.78 7.79
C LEU A 433 10.83 9.48 6.91
N THR A 434 11.80 10.17 7.51
CA THR A 434 12.79 10.98 6.81
C THR A 434 14.20 10.61 7.25
N LEU A 435 15.16 10.59 6.32
CA LEU A 435 16.57 10.33 6.61
C LEU A 435 17.34 11.65 6.61
N ASP A 436 17.85 12.08 7.77
CA ASP A 436 18.88 13.11 7.84
C ASP A 436 20.26 12.47 7.64
N ARG A 437 20.76 12.53 6.40
CA ARG A 437 22.09 12.04 6.02
C ARG A 437 23.22 12.77 6.76
N VAL A 438 23.01 14.00 7.22
CA VAL A 438 24.05 14.81 7.90
C VAL A 438 24.22 14.39 9.37
N SER A 439 23.12 14.09 10.07
CA SER A 439 23.17 13.56 11.44
C SER A 439 23.18 12.03 11.51
N HIS A 440 23.17 11.34 10.37
CA HIS A 440 23.03 9.88 10.26
C HIS A 440 21.87 9.34 11.12
N SER A 441 20.71 10.00 11.01
CA SER A 441 19.52 9.69 11.82
C SER A 441 18.24 9.63 10.99
N LEU A 442 17.34 8.75 11.38
CA LEU A 442 15.95 8.73 10.95
C LEU A 442 15.12 9.65 11.84
N LEU A 443 14.21 10.40 11.23
CA LEU A 443 13.19 11.22 11.87
C LEU A 443 11.83 10.57 11.62
N LEU A 444 11.15 10.19 12.70
CA LEU A 444 9.84 9.54 12.69
C LEU A 444 8.79 10.53 13.20
N ALA A 445 7.81 10.89 12.37
CA ALA A 445 6.69 11.73 12.80
C ALA A 445 5.47 10.88 13.15
N PHE A 446 4.97 11.08 14.36
CA PHE A 446 3.69 10.56 14.86
C PHE A 446 2.74 11.74 15.13
N PRO A 447 1.43 11.53 15.36
CA PRO A 447 0.49 12.63 15.57
C PRO A 447 0.81 13.54 16.77
N SER A 448 1.48 12.99 17.79
CA SER A 448 1.80 13.67 19.06
C SER A 448 3.28 13.99 19.26
N CYS A 449 4.19 13.37 18.50
CA CYS A 449 5.64 13.44 18.78
C CYS A 449 6.51 13.26 17.52
N VAL A 450 7.78 13.64 17.66
CA VAL A 450 8.84 13.32 16.69
C VAL A 450 9.93 12.54 17.40
N VAL A 451 10.28 11.37 16.87
CA VAL A 451 11.34 10.52 17.41
C VAL A 451 12.55 10.56 16.47
N THR A 452 13.74 10.78 17.03
CA THR A 452 15.02 10.68 16.29
C THR A 452 15.71 9.39 16.65
N VAL A 453 16.10 8.60 15.65
CA VAL A 453 16.74 7.28 15.80
C VAL A 453 18.02 7.27 14.97
N PRO A 454 19.18 6.82 15.47
CA PRO A 454 20.38 6.65 14.65
C PRO A 454 20.15 5.58 13.57
N VAL A 455 20.71 5.74 12.37
CA VAL A 455 20.54 4.78 11.25
C VAL A 455 21.12 3.38 11.54
N ALA A 456 21.95 3.25 12.57
CA ALA A 456 22.50 1.99 13.05
C ALA A 456 22.77 2.04 14.56
N ARG A 457 22.66 0.89 15.23
CA ARG A 457 22.85 0.74 16.68
C ARG A 457 24.07 -0.14 17.02
N CYS A 458 25.19 0.09 16.34
CA CYS A 458 26.43 -0.70 16.47
C CYS A 458 26.90 -0.96 17.91
N GLN A 459 26.58 -0.04 18.84
CA GLN A 459 26.89 -0.16 20.26
C GLN A 459 26.24 -1.38 20.95
N LEU A 460 25.15 -1.92 20.39
CA LEU A 460 24.54 -3.18 20.85
C LEU A 460 25.49 -4.38 20.69
N TYR A 461 26.42 -4.31 19.74
CA TYR A 461 27.44 -5.34 19.47
C TYR A 461 28.82 -4.98 20.05
N SER A 462 28.89 -3.93 20.88
CA SER A 462 30.14 -3.20 21.23
C SER A 462 31.28 -4.03 21.83
N ARG A 463 31.07 -5.25 22.31
CA ARG A 463 32.15 -6.13 22.81
C ARG A 463 32.24 -7.49 22.11
N CYS A 464 31.38 -7.75 21.14
CA CYS A 464 31.30 -9.03 20.46
C CYS A 464 31.61 -8.86 18.96
N MET A 465 32.82 -9.24 18.56
CA MET A 465 33.26 -9.17 17.16
C MET A 465 32.35 -10.02 16.26
N LYS A 466 32.00 -11.23 16.69
CA LYS A 466 31.09 -12.14 15.99
C LYS A 466 29.74 -11.46 15.67
N ASN A 467 29.05 -10.90 16.66
CA ASN A 467 27.77 -10.23 16.43
C ASN A 467 27.91 -8.93 15.62
N CYS A 468 29.03 -8.21 15.76
CA CYS A 468 29.32 -7.02 14.95
C CYS A 468 29.42 -7.36 13.46
N ILE A 469 30.19 -8.39 13.10
CA ILE A 469 30.36 -8.84 11.71
C ILE A 469 29.08 -9.52 11.19
N ALA A 470 28.46 -10.40 11.99
CA ALA A 470 27.22 -11.09 11.62
C ALA A 470 26.03 -10.14 11.41
N SER A 471 26.04 -8.92 11.99
CA SER A 471 25.00 -7.92 11.76
C SER A 471 24.85 -7.52 10.28
N ARG A 472 25.93 -7.64 9.48
CA ARG A 472 26.03 -7.21 8.07
C ARG A 472 25.60 -5.76 7.83
N ASP A 473 25.52 -4.94 8.88
CA ASP A 473 25.04 -3.57 8.83
C ASP A 473 26.12 -2.65 8.21
N PRO A 474 25.89 -2.03 7.03
CA PRO A 474 26.91 -1.23 6.35
C PRO A 474 27.49 -0.08 7.16
N TYR A 475 26.75 0.41 8.16
CA TYR A 475 27.21 1.49 9.03
C TYR A 475 28.04 1.01 10.22
N CYS A 476 28.18 -0.30 10.43
CA CYS A 476 28.89 -0.87 11.58
C CYS A 476 30.15 -1.62 11.17
N GLY A 477 31.19 -1.54 12.00
CA GLY A 477 32.38 -2.35 11.84
C GLY A 477 33.15 -2.50 13.13
N TRP A 478 33.91 -3.59 13.22
CA TRP A 478 34.80 -3.86 14.34
C TRP A 478 36.05 -3.01 14.22
N THR A 479 36.44 -2.33 15.29
CA THR A 479 37.60 -1.41 15.29
C THR A 479 38.68 -1.90 16.25
N ARG A 480 39.92 -1.42 16.07
CA ARG A 480 41.08 -1.74 16.92
C ARG A 480 40.90 -1.45 18.42
N GLY A 481 39.87 -0.70 18.83
CA GLY A 481 39.48 -0.54 20.23
C GLY A 481 38.76 -1.76 20.83
N SER A 482 38.84 -2.92 20.18
CA SER A 482 38.06 -4.13 20.49
C SER A 482 36.57 -3.84 20.64
N THR A 483 36.02 -3.04 19.71
CA THR A 483 34.64 -2.58 19.80
C THR A 483 33.97 -2.33 18.45
N CYS A 484 32.69 -2.70 18.38
CA CYS A 484 31.81 -2.43 17.25
C CYS A 484 31.39 -0.95 17.25
N SER A 485 31.76 -0.22 16.20
CA SER A 485 31.58 1.23 16.10
C SER A 485 30.87 1.63 14.82
N PHE A 486 30.25 2.81 14.86
CA PHE A 486 29.66 3.45 13.69
C PHE A 486 30.76 3.96 12.74
N LEU A 487 30.73 3.48 11.50
CA LEU A 487 31.66 3.86 10.44
C LEU A 487 31.13 5.06 9.66
N ARG A 488 31.79 6.22 9.84
CA ARG A 488 31.49 7.42 9.04
C ARG A 488 31.96 7.22 7.59
N PRO A 489 31.22 7.72 6.59
CA PRO A 489 31.66 7.73 5.19
C PRO A 489 33.05 8.37 5.04
N GLY A 490 33.96 7.70 4.33
CA GLY A 490 35.34 8.17 4.15
C GLY A 490 36.26 8.03 5.38
N THR A 491 35.88 7.22 6.39
CA THR A 491 36.76 6.92 7.53
C THR A 491 38.10 6.32 7.07
N ARG A 492 39.19 6.78 7.67
CA ARG A 492 40.56 6.25 7.46
C ARG A 492 41.02 5.33 8.60
N LEU A 493 40.18 5.13 9.61
CA LEU A 493 40.48 4.21 10.71
C LEU A 493 40.43 2.77 10.18
N PRO A 494 41.34 1.87 10.59
CA PRO A 494 41.24 0.47 10.27
C PRO A 494 40.02 -0.14 10.98
N PHE A 495 39.13 -0.74 10.19
CA PHE A 495 37.96 -1.47 10.64
C PHE A 495 37.85 -2.80 9.88
N GLU A 496 37.07 -3.71 10.45
CA GLU A 496 36.69 -4.98 9.84
C GLU A 496 35.17 -5.06 9.73
N GLN A 497 34.66 -5.47 8.57
CA GLN A 497 33.25 -5.67 8.29
C GLN A 497 33.11 -6.73 7.19
N ASP A 498 32.08 -7.56 7.26
CA ASP A 498 31.63 -8.38 6.13
C ASP A 498 30.12 -8.17 5.93
N VAL A 499 29.80 -7.20 5.08
CA VAL A 499 28.42 -6.86 4.70
C VAL A 499 27.86 -7.90 3.72
N GLU A 500 28.72 -8.53 2.92
CA GLU A 500 28.33 -9.35 1.78
C GLU A 500 27.89 -10.75 2.21
N HIS A 501 28.63 -11.39 3.11
CA HIS A 501 28.35 -12.75 3.57
C HIS A 501 28.10 -12.84 5.08
N GLY A 502 28.66 -11.93 5.88
CA GLY A 502 28.62 -12.00 7.34
C GLY A 502 29.42 -13.18 7.91
N ASN A 503 30.55 -13.53 7.28
CA ASN A 503 31.33 -14.71 7.63
C ASN A 503 32.02 -14.59 9.00
N VAL A 504 31.50 -15.33 9.98
CA VAL A 504 32.02 -15.39 11.35
C VAL A 504 32.60 -16.76 11.73
N SER A 505 32.84 -17.65 10.76
CA SER A 505 33.31 -19.03 11.00
C SER A 505 34.67 -19.14 11.71
N HIS A 506 35.48 -18.09 11.65
CA HIS A 506 36.81 -18.00 12.25
C HIS A 506 36.82 -17.28 13.62
N LEU A 507 35.65 -16.84 14.11
CA LEU A 507 35.51 -16.07 15.35
C LEU A 507 34.92 -16.93 16.47
N GLY A 508 35.44 -16.75 17.68
CA GLY A 508 34.88 -17.35 18.89
C GLY A 508 33.49 -16.81 19.23
N ASP A 509 32.75 -17.57 20.02
CA ASP A 509 31.47 -17.15 20.60
C ASP A 509 31.64 -16.05 21.65
N CYS A 510 30.52 -15.40 21.97
CA CYS A 510 30.49 -14.26 22.88
C CYS A 510 29.70 -14.60 24.14
N ASP A 511 30.39 -14.70 25.27
CA ASP A 511 29.77 -14.86 26.58
C ASP A 511 29.03 -13.58 27.00
N GLY A 512 27.70 -13.60 26.89
CA GLY A 512 26.82 -12.54 27.36
C GLY A 512 25.58 -12.37 26.49
N LEU A 513 24.42 -12.29 27.14
CA LEU A 513 23.11 -12.13 26.51
C LEU A 513 23.07 -10.88 25.57
N LEU A 514 23.18 -11.11 24.27
CA LEU A 514 22.06 -10.68 23.44
C LEU A 514 20.96 -11.71 23.64
N GLN A 515 19.77 -11.24 24.00
CA GLN A 515 18.57 -12.04 23.87
C GLN A 515 18.52 -12.51 22.41
N GLU A 516 18.45 -13.83 22.19
CA GLU A 516 18.15 -14.36 20.86
C GLU A 516 16.73 -13.94 20.49
N SER A 517 16.60 -12.76 19.89
CA SER A 517 15.59 -12.50 18.88
C SER A 517 16.05 -13.12 17.57
N PHE A 518 16.40 -14.41 17.61
CA PHE A 518 15.95 -15.29 16.56
C PHE A 518 14.43 -15.17 16.59
N ILE A 519 13.90 -14.38 15.66
CA ILE A 519 12.52 -14.56 15.24
C ILE A 519 12.56 -15.88 14.47
N ASP A 520 12.51 -16.98 15.23
CA ASP A 520 11.71 -18.11 14.79
C ASP A 520 10.36 -17.51 14.40
N GLU A 521 9.92 -17.70 13.16
CA GLU A 521 8.60 -17.18 12.78
C GLU A 521 7.62 -17.76 13.80
N PRO A 522 6.81 -16.94 14.50
CA PRO A 522 5.78 -17.50 15.33
C PRO A 522 4.85 -18.23 14.37
N ASP A 523 4.94 -19.56 14.38
CA ASP A 523 4.13 -20.47 13.60
C ASP A 523 2.66 -20.24 14.00
N GLY A 524 2.06 -19.23 13.36
CA GLY A 524 0.66 -18.87 13.46
C GLY A 524 -0.26 -19.94 12.86
N LEU A 525 0.36 -21.00 12.33
CA LEU A 525 -0.21 -22.33 12.24
C LEU A 525 -0.58 -22.81 13.65
N VAL A 526 -1.84 -22.52 14.01
CA VAL A 526 -2.60 -23.43 14.88
C VAL A 526 -2.37 -24.83 14.33
N SER A 527 -1.59 -25.64 15.04
CA SER A 527 -1.09 -26.90 14.46
C SER A 527 -2.27 -27.72 13.96
N VAL A 528 -2.10 -28.41 12.82
CA VAL A 528 -3.18 -29.23 12.25
C VAL A 528 -3.72 -30.20 13.29
N ASN A 529 -2.85 -30.68 14.19
CA ASN A 529 -3.20 -31.48 15.35
C ASN A 529 -4.13 -30.73 16.35
N LEU A 530 -3.87 -29.46 16.68
CA LEU A 530 -4.74 -28.66 17.55
C LEU A 530 -6.10 -28.38 16.88
N LEU A 531 -6.11 -28.10 15.57
CA LEU A 531 -7.34 -27.91 14.79
C LEU A 531 -8.17 -29.21 14.76
N VAL A 532 -7.55 -30.35 14.46
CA VAL A 532 -8.19 -31.67 14.47
C VAL A 532 -8.70 -32.02 15.87
N VAL A 533 -7.92 -31.82 16.93
CA VAL A 533 -8.35 -32.05 18.31
C VAL A 533 -9.53 -31.15 18.68
N SER A 534 -9.51 -29.86 18.31
CA SER A 534 -10.62 -28.94 18.57
C SER A 534 -11.90 -29.37 17.84
N ALA A 535 -11.81 -29.75 16.56
CA ALA A 535 -12.94 -30.23 15.77
C ALA A 535 -13.50 -31.54 16.32
N VAL A 536 -12.64 -32.52 16.62
CA VAL A 536 -13.04 -33.79 17.24
C VAL A 536 -13.68 -33.57 18.60
N SER A 537 -13.15 -32.66 19.43
CA SER A 537 -13.78 -32.32 20.71
C SER A 537 -15.16 -31.69 20.53
N ALA A 538 -15.32 -30.77 19.57
CA ALA A 538 -16.61 -30.12 19.31
C ALA A 538 -17.67 -31.14 18.82
N PHE A 539 -17.29 -32.04 17.92
CA PHE A 539 -18.16 -33.13 17.46
C PHE A 539 -18.49 -34.13 18.58
N ALA A 540 -17.51 -34.53 19.39
CA ALA A 540 -17.74 -35.43 20.51
C ALA A 540 -18.66 -34.80 21.58
N THR A 541 -18.43 -33.54 21.96
CA THR A 541 -19.29 -32.82 22.90
C THR A 541 -20.70 -32.62 22.33
N GLY A 542 -20.83 -32.28 21.04
CA GLY A 542 -22.13 -32.19 20.37
C GLY A 542 -22.89 -33.52 20.32
N ALA A 543 -22.19 -34.64 20.09
CA ALA A 543 -22.76 -35.98 20.09
C ALA A 543 -23.22 -36.40 21.51
N VAL A 544 -22.42 -36.11 22.54
CA VAL A 544 -22.79 -36.38 23.94
C VAL A 544 -23.98 -35.54 24.39
N LEU A 545 -23.99 -34.23 24.10
CA LEU A 545 -25.09 -33.34 24.47
C LEU A 545 -26.40 -33.70 23.75
N SER A 546 -26.34 -34.04 22.46
CA SER A 546 -27.54 -34.51 21.72
C SER A 546 -28.02 -35.88 22.19
N GLY A 547 -27.10 -36.83 22.51
CA GLY A 547 -27.44 -38.11 23.13
C GLY A 547 -28.12 -37.94 24.49
N LEU A 548 -27.59 -37.07 25.36
CA LEU A 548 -28.18 -36.74 26.66
C LEU A 548 -29.57 -36.08 26.49
N ALA A 549 -29.73 -35.17 25.54
CA ALA A 549 -31.03 -34.56 25.23
C ALA A 549 -32.06 -35.59 24.77
N VAL A 550 -31.68 -36.52 23.88
CA VAL A 550 -32.55 -37.62 23.45
C VAL A 550 -32.90 -38.56 24.60
N CYS A 551 -31.94 -38.95 25.44
CA CYS A 551 -32.19 -39.74 26.65
C CYS A 551 -33.13 -39.02 27.63
N TRP A 552 -32.97 -37.71 27.80
CA TRP A 552 -33.84 -36.90 28.66
C TRP A 552 -35.26 -36.83 28.11
N ILE A 553 -35.43 -36.56 26.81
CA ILE A 553 -36.74 -36.56 26.12
C ILE A 553 -37.41 -37.94 26.20
N MET A 554 -36.66 -39.03 25.99
CA MET A 554 -37.19 -40.40 26.06
C MET A 554 -37.56 -40.80 27.50
N SER A 555 -36.76 -40.41 28.50
CA SER A 555 -37.07 -40.59 29.92
C SER A 555 -38.33 -39.79 30.32
N HIS A 556 -38.47 -38.56 29.83
CA HIS A 556 -39.65 -37.72 30.05
C HIS A 556 -40.91 -38.33 29.41
N ARG A 557 -40.82 -38.82 28.16
CA ARG A 557 -41.92 -39.54 27.49
C ARG A 557 -42.25 -40.87 28.19
N HIS A 558 -41.26 -41.57 28.75
CA HIS A 558 -41.50 -42.78 29.52
C HIS A 558 -42.21 -42.47 30.85
N ARG A 559 -41.81 -41.41 31.57
CA ARG A 559 -42.51 -40.91 32.78
C ARG A 559 -43.94 -40.44 32.50
N GLN A 560 -44.22 -39.87 31.32
CA GLN A 560 -45.58 -39.55 30.91
C GLN A 560 -46.40 -40.82 30.56
N ARG A 561 -45.80 -41.82 29.91
CA ARG A 561 -46.48 -43.10 29.64
C ARG A 561 -46.82 -43.89 30.91
N THR A 562 -45.92 -43.94 31.91
CA THR A 562 -46.22 -44.61 33.20
C THR A 562 -47.18 -43.83 34.10
N ARG A 563 -47.42 -42.53 33.86
CA ARG A 563 -48.51 -41.76 34.51
C ARG A 563 -49.83 -41.78 33.73
N GLY A 564 -49.84 -42.20 32.46
CA GLY A 564 -51.06 -42.27 31.63
C GLY A 564 -51.76 -43.63 31.60
N ALA A 565 -51.11 -44.71 32.04
CA ALA A 565 -51.64 -46.07 31.96
C ALA A 565 -52.57 -46.46 33.14
N GLY A 566 -53.38 -45.51 33.62
CA GLY A 566 -54.11 -45.63 34.90
C GLY A 566 -55.51 -45.01 34.94
N ALA A 567 -56.17 -44.81 33.79
CA ALA A 567 -57.57 -44.39 33.74
C ALA A 567 -58.30 -44.88 32.49
N ASN A 568 -59.55 -45.33 32.67
CA ASN A 568 -60.60 -45.52 31.67
C ASN A 568 -60.32 -46.41 30.45
N ASN A 569 -60.44 -47.73 30.64
CA ASN A 569 -60.78 -48.66 29.57
C ASN A 569 -62.20 -49.21 29.76
N ARG A 570 -63.22 -48.41 29.42
CA ARG A 570 -64.65 -48.82 29.31
C ARG A 570 -65.44 -47.85 28.43
N SER A 571 -65.43 -48.05 27.12
CA SER A 571 -66.64 -48.36 26.35
C SER A 571 -66.33 -48.54 24.86
N ARG A 572 -66.93 -49.56 24.25
CA ARG A 572 -67.03 -49.71 22.79
C ARG A 572 -68.13 -48.76 22.26
N LYS A 573 -68.06 -48.38 20.98
CA LYS A 573 -68.90 -48.97 19.89
C LYS A 573 -69.32 -47.95 18.82
N GLY A 574 -69.04 -48.30 17.55
CA GLY A 574 -69.69 -47.74 16.34
C GLY A 574 -69.28 -46.30 15.96
N ASP A 575 -69.41 -45.88 14.70
CA ASP A 575 -69.69 -46.66 13.47
C ASP A 575 -69.25 -45.88 12.21
N LYS A 576 -68.97 -46.66 11.15
CA LYS A 576 -69.09 -46.39 9.70
C LYS A 576 -68.78 -45.03 9.03
N GLU A 577 -67.87 -45.14 8.07
CA GLU A 577 -67.97 -44.78 6.63
C GLU A 577 -68.20 -43.32 6.14
N GLN A 578 -67.19 -42.88 5.38
CA GLN A 578 -67.22 -42.20 4.07
C GLN A 578 -67.86 -40.80 3.88
N ASN A 579 -67.01 -39.91 3.33
CA ASN A 579 -67.28 -38.89 2.28
C ASN A 579 -68.37 -37.81 2.57
N MET A 580 -68.17 -36.51 2.36
CA MET A 580 -67.37 -35.80 1.34
C MET A 580 -67.50 -34.28 1.55
N LEU A 581 -66.71 -33.46 0.84
CA LEU A 581 -66.79 -31.97 0.74
C LEU A 581 -66.37 -31.20 2.02
N GLY A 582 -65.67 -30.06 1.97
CA GLY A 582 -65.06 -29.34 0.84
C GLY A 582 -64.72 -27.88 1.22
N GLN A 583 -63.64 -27.32 0.66
CA GLN A 583 -63.11 -25.94 0.85
C GLN A 583 -62.51 -25.61 2.25
N GLY A 584 -61.38 -24.89 2.38
CA GLY A 584 -60.40 -24.46 1.37
C GLY A 584 -59.46 -23.33 1.86
N ARG A 585 -58.23 -23.26 1.31
CA ARG A 585 -57.21 -22.17 1.43
C ARG A 585 -56.66 -21.90 2.85
N SER A 586 -55.40 -21.45 3.06
CA SER A 586 -54.23 -21.16 2.21
C SER A 586 -52.95 -21.18 3.08
N GLY A 587 -51.75 -21.40 2.50
CA GLY A 587 -50.47 -21.14 3.21
C GLY A 587 -49.33 -22.13 2.92
N SER A 588 -48.76 -22.10 1.72
CA SER A 588 -47.59 -22.94 1.37
C SER A 588 -46.26 -22.32 1.81
N VAL A 589 -45.32 -23.18 2.22
CA VAL A 589 -43.87 -22.91 2.14
C VAL A 589 -43.33 -23.66 0.91
N MET A 590 -42.55 -22.99 0.07
CA MET A 590 -41.98 -23.56 -1.15
C MET A 590 -40.56 -24.07 -0.93
N SER A 591 -40.32 -25.34 -1.29
CA SER A 591 -39.01 -25.87 -1.63
C SER A 591 -38.83 -25.89 -3.15
N VAL A 592 -37.60 -25.73 -3.62
CA VAL A 592 -37.26 -25.90 -5.05
C VAL A 592 -36.04 -26.80 -5.16
N THR A 593 -36.25 -28.03 -5.60
CA THR A 593 -35.19 -28.92 -6.12
C THR A 593 -35.41 -29.04 -7.63
N ARG A 594 -34.34 -28.84 -8.41
CA ARG A 594 -34.42 -28.72 -9.86
C ARG A 594 -34.39 -30.10 -10.52
N THR A 595 -35.39 -30.43 -11.34
CA THR A 595 -35.43 -31.65 -12.15
C THR A 595 -34.76 -31.44 -13.51
N SER A 596 -34.20 -32.52 -14.05
CA SER A 596 -33.66 -32.63 -15.40
C SER A 596 -34.58 -33.47 -16.29
N GLY A 597 -34.55 -33.23 -17.60
CA GLY A 597 -35.15 -34.14 -18.59
C GLY A 597 -35.40 -33.50 -19.95
N SER A 598 -34.69 -33.95 -20.99
CA SER A 598 -35.27 -34.63 -22.16
C SER A 598 -34.17 -35.00 -23.18
N GLU A 599 -34.48 -35.96 -24.05
CA GLU A 599 -33.57 -36.64 -24.99
C GLU A 599 -33.52 -35.98 -26.38
N ARG A 600 -32.46 -36.24 -27.16
CA ARG A 600 -32.57 -36.81 -28.54
C ARG A 600 -31.20 -37.15 -29.17
N THR A 601 -31.23 -37.87 -30.28
CA THR A 601 -30.16 -38.74 -30.79
C THR A 601 -29.68 -38.43 -32.22
N ARG A 602 -28.42 -38.83 -32.49
CA ARG A 602 -27.77 -39.20 -33.77
C ARG A 602 -27.46 -38.14 -34.86
N SER A 603 -26.17 -38.06 -35.20
CA SER A 603 -25.64 -38.47 -36.53
C SER A 603 -24.12 -38.78 -36.51
N HIS A 604 -23.66 -39.54 -37.52
CA HIS A 604 -22.29 -40.07 -37.76
C HIS A 604 -21.20 -38.98 -38.00
N SER A 605 -19.87 -39.22 -38.06
CA SER A 605 -19.02 -40.40 -38.41
C SER A 605 -17.59 -40.25 -37.79
N GLN A 606 -16.95 -41.29 -37.20
CA GLN A 606 -15.89 -42.15 -37.80
C GLN A 606 -14.59 -41.38 -38.22
N ALA A 607 -13.34 -41.69 -37.84
CA ALA A 607 -12.66 -42.74 -37.02
C ALA A 607 -11.20 -42.29 -36.67
N ASP A 608 -10.28 -42.99 -35.98
CA ASP A 608 -10.21 -44.34 -35.35
C ASP A 608 -9.32 -44.34 -34.05
N ASN A 609 -8.58 -45.43 -33.74
CA ASN A 609 -7.87 -45.76 -32.48
C ASN A 609 -6.45 -46.39 -32.77
N PRO A 610 -5.68 -47.01 -31.83
CA PRO A 610 -5.71 -46.98 -30.35
C PRO A 610 -4.35 -46.79 -29.62
N GLY A 611 -4.40 -46.53 -28.31
CA GLY A 611 -3.27 -46.69 -27.38
C GLY A 611 -3.73 -46.82 -25.91
N ALA A 612 -3.72 -48.04 -25.37
CA ALA A 612 -4.13 -48.45 -24.01
C ALA A 612 -3.30 -49.71 -23.63
N PRO A 613 -3.30 -50.28 -22.38
CA PRO A 613 -4.31 -50.15 -21.31
C PRO A 613 -3.75 -50.11 -19.83
N LEU A 614 -4.48 -49.57 -18.82
CA LEU A 614 -5.38 -50.19 -17.80
C LEU A 614 -4.83 -50.35 -16.36
N CYS A 615 -5.75 -50.11 -15.39
CA CYS A 615 -5.87 -50.66 -14.02
C CYS A 615 -4.88 -50.30 -12.88
N SER A 616 -5.42 -49.76 -11.78
CA SER A 616 -5.72 -50.56 -10.56
C SER A 616 -6.54 -49.76 -9.53
N VAL A 617 -7.09 -50.44 -8.51
CA VAL A 617 -8.17 -49.96 -7.62
C VAL A 617 -7.86 -50.29 -6.14
N SER A 618 -8.37 -49.47 -5.22
CA SER A 618 -8.62 -49.74 -3.77
C SER A 618 -7.47 -50.17 -2.84
N GLY A 619 -7.03 -49.21 -2.01
CA GLY A 619 -7.18 -49.13 -0.53
C GLY A 619 -7.02 -50.36 0.39
N LEU A 620 -6.49 -50.12 1.60
CA LEU A 620 -6.66 -50.97 2.79
C LEU A 620 -6.38 -50.21 4.11
N THR A 621 -6.98 -50.69 5.20
CA THR A 621 -6.98 -50.12 6.56
C THR A 621 -6.21 -50.96 7.57
N CYS A 622 -5.73 -50.31 8.64
CA CYS A 622 -5.51 -50.77 10.03
C CYS A 622 -5.34 -52.27 10.36
N GLY A 623 -4.31 -52.59 11.15
CA GLY A 623 -4.27 -53.81 11.99
C GLY A 623 -2.93 -54.01 12.71
N ALA A 624 -2.95 -54.21 14.04
CA ALA A 624 -1.75 -54.41 14.86
C ALA A 624 -1.51 -55.90 15.20
N GLY A 625 -0.27 -56.29 15.55
CA GLY A 625 -0.01 -57.63 16.10
C GLY A 625 1.45 -58.08 16.19
N THR A 626 2.08 -57.84 17.34
CA THR A 626 3.02 -58.75 18.06
C THR A 626 4.01 -59.65 17.28
N GLY A 627 5.32 -59.45 17.54
CA GLY A 627 6.11 -60.47 18.27
C GLY A 627 7.16 -61.30 17.54
N HIS A 628 8.37 -61.31 18.13
CA HIS A 628 9.46 -62.31 18.04
C HIS A 628 10.34 -62.47 16.77
N ASN A 629 11.63 -62.10 17.00
CA ASN A 629 12.87 -62.88 16.87
C ASN A 629 13.37 -63.52 15.56
N GLU A 630 14.71 -63.50 15.48
CA GLU A 630 15.63 -64.45 14.81
C GLU A 630 15.62 -64.46 13.28
N THR A 631 16.56 -63.75 12.62
CA THR A 631 17.96 -64.13 12.32
C THR A 631 18.16 -65.21 11.26
N ASN A 632 18.57 -64.72 10.08
CA ASN A 632 19.57 -65.28 9.17
C ASN A 632 19.33 -66.59 8.37
N LEU A 633 19.65 -66.45 7.08
CA LEU A 633 20.27 -67.41 6.16
C LEU A 633 19.80 -68.88 6.20
N LYS A 634 19.12 -69.26 5.11
CA LYS A 634 19.31 -70.50 4.32
C LYS A 634 19.81 -71.75 5.10
N ASP A 635 18.92 -72.68 5.39
CA ASP A 635 18.48 -73.71 4.42
C ASP A 635 17.06 -74.21 4.77
#